data_AF-A0A1A2L6B5-F1
#
_entry.id   AF-A0A1A2L6B5-F1
#
_cell.length_a   1.000
_cell.length_b   1.000
_cell.length_c   1.000
_cell.angle_alpha   90.00
_cell.angle_beta   90.00
_cell.angle_gamma   90.00
#
_symmetry.space_group_name_H-M   'P 1'
#
loop_
_entity.id
_entity.type
_entity.pdbx_description
1 polymer ?
#
loop_
_entity_poly.entity_id
_entity_poly.type
_entity_poly.pdbx_seq_one_letter_code
_entity_poly.pdbx_strand_id
1 'polypeptide(L)'
;MAEGNNSKLVKLVGLGITGAGAAHFIKPQLFESITKPAFPKDTQKHIYTNGSIETAIGLGLLVPKTRKLAAIGSLGYLAYLAGNAVRNR
;
A
#
# COMPACT_ATOMS: atom_id res chain seq x y z
N MET A 1 -24.97 12.32 -11.11
CA MET A 1 -24.12 11.81 -12.21
C MET A 1 -22.63 11.62 -11.86
N ALA A 2 -22.13 12.06 -10.69
CA ALA A 2 -20.70 11.93 -10.32
C ALA A 2 -20.25 10.54 -9.82
N GLU A 3 -21.20 9.65 -9.48
CA GLU A 3 -20.92 8.36 -8.82
C GLU A 3 -20.21 7.34 -9.72
N GLY A 4 -20.49 7.35 -11.02
CA GLY A 4 -19.95 6.39 -11.98
C GLY A 4 -18.44 6.57 -12.22
N ASN A 5 -17.97 7.81 -12.35
CA ASN A 5 -16.56 8.12 -12.57
C ASN A 5 -15.73 7.84 -11.32
N ASN A 6 -16.25 8.18 -10.15
CA ASN A 6 -15.55 7.94 -8.89
C ASN A 6 -15.41 6.43 -8.59
N SER A 7 -16.44 5.63 -8.90
CA SER A 7 -16.37 4.17 -8.72
C SER A 7 -15.36 3.51 -9.68
N LYS A 8 -15.26 3.99 -10.93
CA LYS A 8 -14.22 3.51 -11.88
C LYS A 8 -12.82 3.89 -11.40
N LEU A 9 -12.63 5.12 -10.94
CA LEU A 9 -11.35 5.58 -10.39
C LEU A 9 -10.94 4.75 -9.18
N VAL A 10 -11.83 4.53 -8.21
CA VAL A 10 -11.55 3.71 -7.02
C VAL A 10 -11.18 2.28 -7.40
N LYS A 11 -11.81 1.71 -8.43
CA LYS A 11 -11.44 0.37 -8.93
C LYS A 11 -10.06 0.37 -9.57
N LEU A 12 -9.74 1.36 -10.41
CA LEU A 12 -8.42 1.46 -11.02
C LEU A 12 -7.32 1.64 -9.97
N VAL A 13 -7.55 2.50 -8.99
CA VAL A 13 -6.65 2.69 -7.85
C VAL A 13 -6.52 1.40 -7.04
N GLY A 14 -7.63 0.74 -6.70
CA GLY A 14 -7.60 -0.53 -5.97
C GLY A 14 -6.84 -1.62 -6.70
N LEU A 15 -7.01 -1.76 -8.02
CA LEU A 15 -6.26 -2.70 -8.85
C LEU A 15 -4.76 -2.34 -8.88
N GLY A 16 -4.44 -1.06 -9.06
CA GLY A 16 -3.05 -0.58 -9.07
C GLY A 16 -2.33 -0.85 -7.75
N ILE A 17 -2.96 -0.52 -6.62
CA ILE A 17 -2.41 -0.78 -5.28
C ILE A 17 -2.28 -2.28 -5.02
N THR A 18 -3.27 -3.08 -5.42
CA THR A 18 -3.19 -4.55 -5.28
C THR A 18 -2.01 -5.11 -6.09
N GLY A 19 -1.83 -4.65 -7.33
CA GLY A 19 -0.72 -5.06 -8.19
C GLY A 19 0.64 -4.64 -7.61
N ALA A 20 0.75 -3.42 -7.09
CA ALA A 20 1.95 -2.95 -6.41
C ALA A 20 2.27 -3.77 -5.15
N GLY A 21 1.26 -4.07 -4.33
CA GLY A 21 1.40 -4.94 -3.16
C GLY A 21 1.87 -6.35 -3.54
N ALA A 22 1.26 -6.96 -4.56
CA ALA A 22 1.67 -8.26 -5.08
C ALA A 22 3.11 -8.26 -5.61
N ALA A 23 3.53 -7.17 -6.26
CA ALA A 23 4.87 -7.04 -6.81
C ALA A 23 5.99 -7.11 -5.75
N HIS A 24 5.73 -6.71 -4.50
CA HIS A 24 6.69 -6.86 -3.39
C HIS A 24 7.05 -8.34 -3.14
N PHE A 25 6.15 -9.28 -3.40
CA PHE A 25 6.41 -10.71 -3.23
C PHE A 25 7.06 -11.33 -4.45
N ILE A 26 6.74 -10.82 -5.65
CA ILE A 26 7.23 -11.37 -6.92
C ILE A 26 8.65 -10.89 -7.23
N LYS A 27 8.91 -9.58 -7.05
CA LYS A 27 10.21 -8.94 -7.30
C LYS A 27 10.58 -7.97 -6.17
N PRO A 28 10.85 -8.48 -4.95
CA PRO A 28 11.16 -7.65 -3.78
C PRO A 28 12.35 -6.69 -4.01
N GLN A 29 13.31 -7.05 -4.85
CA GLN A 29 14.53 -6.28 -5.12
C GLN A 29 14.23 -4.89 -5.72
N LEU A 30 13.09 -4.73 -6.41
CA LEU A 30 12.68 -3.45 -6.99
C LEU A 30 12.35 -2.39 -5.93
N PHE A 31 12.03 -2.84 -4.71
CA PHE A 31 11.55 -1.99 -3.62
C PHE A 31 12.65 -1.68 -2.59
N GLU A 32 13.81 -2.32 -2.68
CA GLU A 32 14.85 -2.24 -1.65
C GLU A 32 15.41 -0.83 -1.50
N SER A 33 15.73 -0.14 -2.61
CA SER A 33 16.27 1.22 -2.59
C SER A 33 15.31 2.24 -1.96
N ILE A 34 14.00 2.01 -2.09
CA ILE A 34 12.95 2.89 -1.55
C ILE A 34 12.61 2.54 -0.11
N THR A 35 12.65 1.25 0.24
CA THR A 35 12.27 0.76 1.58
C THR A 35 13.39 0.95 2.59
N LYS A 36 14.65 0.76 2.18
CA LYS A 36 15.82 0.76 3.06
C LYS A 36 16.02 2.07 3.84
N PRO A 37 15.82 3.28 3.26
CA PRO A 37 15.94 4.53 4.02
C PRO A 37 14.93 4.63 5.17
N ALA A 38 13.70 4.15 4.97
CA ALA A 38 12.67 4.15 6.01
C ALA A 38 12.78 2.95 6.97
N PHE A 39 13.35 1.83 6.51
CA PHE A 39 13.46 0.58 7.25
C PHE A 39 14.87 -0.03 7.09
N PRO A 40 15.89 0.53 7.76
CA PRO A 40 17.29 0.13 7.55
C PRO A 40 17.62 -1.23 8.17
N LYS A 41 16.83 -1.71 9.13
CA LYS A 41 16.93 -3.04 9.73
C LYS A 41 15.81 -3.92 9.17
N ASP A 42 16.13 -5.18 8.89
CA ASP A 42 15.20 -6.17 8.34
C ASP A 42 14.43 -5.67 7.10
N THR A 43 15.09 -4.90 6.22
CA THR A 43 14.47 -4.26 5.05
C THR A 43 13.62 -5.22 4.23
N GLN A 44 14.11 -6.44 3.98
CA GLN A 44 13.38 -7.45 3.23
C GLN A 44 12.07 -7.89 3.92
N LYS A 45 12.06 -8.01 5.24
CA LYS A 45 10.85 -8.30 6.01
C LYS A 45 9.84 -7.16 5.87
N HIS A 46 10.33 -5.92 5.90
CA HIS A 46 9.48 -4.74 5.70
C HIS A 46 8.93 -4.65 4.27
N ILE A 47 9.69 -5.04 3.25
CA ILE A 47 9.18 -5.16 1.86
C ILE A 47 7.96 -6.11 1.83
N TYR A 48 8.04 -7.30 2.43
CA TYR A 48 6.89 -8.21 2.46
C TYR A 48 5.73 -7.71 3.33
N THR A 49 6.03 -7.02 4.43
CA THR A 49 5.01 -6.43 5.31
C THR A 49 4.24 -5.32 4.58
N ASN A 50 4.96 -4.42 3.92
CA ASN A 50 4.42 -3.35 3.09
C ASN A 50 3.58 -3.92 1.95
N GLY A 51 4.11 -4.92 1.24
CA GLY A 51 3.37 -5.64 0.19
C GLY A 51 2.06 -6.26 0.69
N SER A 52 2.05 -6.83 1.90
CA SER A 52 0.85 -7.41 2.52
C SER A 52 -0.20 -6.34 2.80
N ILE A 53 0.23 -5.22 3.38
CA ILE A 53 -0.65 -4.09 3.73
C ILE A 53 -1.23 -3.47 2.46
N GLU A 54 -0.41 -3.19 1.45
CA GLU A 54 -0.86 -2.62 0.17
C GLU A 54 -1.82 -3.56 -0.54
N THR A 55 -1.53 -4.86 -0.60
CA THR A 55 -2.45 -5.86 -1.18
C THR A 55 -3.81 -5.84 -0.48
N ALA A 56 -3.81 -5.83 0.87
CA ALA A 56 -5.05 -5.79 1.65
C ALA A 56 -5.85 -4.50 1.43
N ILE A 57 -5.18 -3.34 1.41
CA ILE A 57 -5.80 -2.04 1.11
C ILE A 57 -6.39 -2.03 -0.30
N GLY A 58 -5.62 -2.47 -1.30
CA GLY A 58 -6.04 -2.53 -2.69
C GLY A 58 -7.30 -3.38 -2.88
N LEU A 59 -7.28 -4.62 -2.36
CA LEU A 59 -8.45 -5.50 -2.35
C LEU A 59 -9.63 -4.87 -1.58
N GLY A 60 -9.35 -4.23 -0.45
CA GLY A 60 -10.34 -3.51 0.36
C GLY A 60 -11.02 -2.35 -0.37
N LEU A 61 -10.33 -1.69 -1.32
CA LEU A 61 -10.92 -0.65 -2.18
C LEU A 61 -11.80 -1.23 -3.29
N LEU A 62 -11.48 -2.43 -3.78
CA LEU A 62 -12.24 -3.11 -4.82
C LEU A 62 -13.61 -3.59 -4.33
N VAL A 63 -13.72 -3.96 -3.05
CA VAL A 63 -14.97 -4.38 -2.42
C VAL A 63 -15.69 -3.16 -1.81
N PRO A 64 -16.89 -2.76 -2.30
CA PRO A 64 -17.55 -1.53 -1.84
C PRO A 64 -17.79 -1.47 -0.33
N LYS A 65 -18.10 -2.61 0.29
CA LYS A 65 -18.38 -2.73 1.73
C LYS A 65 -17.15 -2.45 2.61
N THR A 66 -15.93 -2.58 2.09
CA THR A 66 -14.69 -2.41 2.84
C THR A 66 -13.97 -1.12 2.53
N ARG A 67 -14.44 -0.31 1.56
CA ARG A 67 -13.76 0.93 1.12
C ARG A 67 -13.46 1.90 2.24
N LYS A 68 -14.38 2.08 3.19
CA LYS A 68 -14.17 2.96 4.34
C LYS A 68 -13.02 2.47 5.23
N LEU A 69 -12.96 1.16 5.48
CA LEU A 69 -11.86 0.54 6.23
C LEU A 69 -10.55 0.64 5.47
N ALA A 70 -10.56 0.39 4.16
CA ALA A 70 -9.38 0.53 3.31
C ALA A 70 -8.86 1.97 3.30
N ALA A 71 -9.73 2.98 3.25
CA ALA A 71 -9.33 4.39 3.32
C ALA A 71 -8.66 4.73 4.67
N ILE A 72 -9.23 4.27 5.79
CA ILE A 72 -8.61 4.44 7.12
C ILE A 72 -7.27 3.70 7.19
N GLY A 73 -7.23 2.47 6.64
CA GLY A 73 -6.01 1.67 6.52
C GLY A 73 -4.91 2.38 5.72
N SER A 74 -5.27 3.01 4.61
CA SER A 74 -4.34 3.82 3.80
C SER A 74 -3.75 4.98 4.62
N LEU A 75 -4.58 5.70 5.38
CA LEU A 75 -4.09 6.78 6.25
C LEU A 75 -3.13 6.26 7.33
N GLY A 76 -3.50 5.15 7.98
CA GLY A 76 -2.63 4.50 8.97
C GLY A 76 -1.31 4.02 8.37
N TYR A 77 -1.34 3.44 7.17
CA TYR A 77 -0.15 2.99 6.47
C TYR A 77 0.76 4.16 6.06
N LEU A 78 0.20 5.25 5.55
CA LEU A 78 0.97 6.47 5.25
C LEU A 78 1.63 7.04 6.50
N ALA A 79 0.92 7.09 7.63
CA ALA A 79 1.48 7.53 8.90
C ALA A 79 2.62 6.60 9.37
N TYR A 80 2.47 5.28 9.20
CA TYR A 80 3.50 4.29 9.51
C TYR A 80 4.77 4.47 8.66
N LEU A 81 4.62 4.67 7.34
CA LEU A 81 5.75 4.93 6.45
C LEU A 81 6.44 6.25 6.78
N ALA A 82 5.67 7.33 6.94
CA ALA A 82 6.19 8.66 7.24
C ALA A 82 6.92 8.69 8.60
N GLY A 83 6.34 8.08 9.63
CA GLY A 83 6.96 8.00 10.95
C GLY A 83 8.29 7.26 10.93
N ASN A 84 8.39 6.16 10.18
CA ASN A 84 9.65 5.44 10.02
C ASN A 84 10.66 6.19 9.15
N ALA A 85 10.22 6.85 8.08
CA ALA A 85 11.09 7.67 7.26
C ALA A 85 11.68 8.86 8.05
N VAL A 86 10.88 9.55 8.86
CA VAL A 86 11.36 10.65 9.71
C VAL A 86 12.30 10.15 10.80
N ARG A 87 12.00 9.00 11.42
CA ARG A 87 12.83 8.43 12.49
C ARG A 87 14.21 7.94 12.01
N ASN A 88 14.30 7.51 10.75
CA ASN A 88 15.52 6.90 10.20
C ASN A 88 16.23 7.81 9.17
N ARG A 89 15.86 9.11 9.13
CA ARG A 89 16.56 10.14 8.35
C ARG A 89 17.86 10.58 9.00
#